data_AF-A0A955PLS5-F1
#
_entry.id   AF-A0A955PLS5-F1
#
_cell.length_a   1.000
_cell.length_b   1.000
_cell.length_c   1.000
_cell.angle_alpha   90.00
_cell.angle_beta   90.00
_cell.angle_gamma   90.00
#
_symmetry.space_group_name_H-M   'P 1'
#
loop_
_entity.id
_entity.type
_entity.pdbx_description
1 polymer ?
#
loop_
_entity_poly.entity_id
_entity_poly.type
_entity_poly.pdbx_seq_one_letter_code
_entity_poly.pdbx_strand_id
1 'polypeptide(L)' 'YVASAVDDRWADPKGEFLSVVHAEPVYQLLGESGFGATEMPEVDHPIMDTLGYHIRTGGHNVTDFDWKAYLDFADKHFGR' A
#
# COMPACT_ATOMS: atom_id res chain seq x y z
N TYR A 1 1.16 -5.01 -3.19
CA TYR A 1 1.58 -4.05 -2.16
C TYR A 1 2.20 -2.85 -2.85
N VAL A 2 1.69 -1.64 -2.62
CA VAL A 2 2.20 -0.38 -3.22
C VAL A 2 2.68 0.53 -2.09
N ALA A 3 3.74 1.29 -2.32
CA ALA A 3 4.37 2.12 -1.30
C ALA A 3 4.73 3.49 -1.86
N SER A 4 4.51 4.53 -1.05
CA SER A 4 4.78 5.92 -1.40
C SER A 4 5.53 6.64 -0.28
N ALA A 5 6.07 7.82 -0.58
CA ALA A 5 6.65 8.72 0.40
C ALA A 5 6.05 10.14 0.28
N VAL A 6 5.83 10.83 1.39
CA VAL A 6 5.14 12.14 1.45
C VAL A 6 5.80 13.20 0.55
N ASP A 7 7.13 13.26 0.53
CA ASP A 7 7.87 14.26 -0.25
C ASP A 7 8.20 13.81 -1.67
N ASP A 8 7.88 12.56 -2.04
CA ASP A 8 8.08 12.04 -3.39
C ASP A 8 6.93 12.47 -4.33
N ARG A 9 6.69 13.78 -4.43
CA ARG A 9 5.58 14.33 -5.20
C ARG A 9 5.67 14.04 -6.70
N TRP A 10 6.87 13.74 -7.20
CA TRP A 10 7.07 13.40 -8.60
C TRP A 10 6.48 12.03 -8.96
N ALA A 11 6.43 11.11 -7.99
CA ALA A 11 5.83 9.79 -8.15
C ALA A 11 4.28 9.79 -8.10
N ASP A 12 3.65 10.93 -7.76
CA ASP A 12 2.21 11.06 -7.52
C ASP A 12 1.67 10.02 -6.50
N PRO A 13 1.98 10.17 -5.20
CA PRO A 13 1.51 9.26 -4.15
C PRO A 13 -0.02 9.05 -4.14
N LYS A 14 -0.78 10.07 -4.54
CA LYS A 14 -2.24 9.97 -4.66
C LYS A 14 -2.65 9.09 -5.83
N GLY A 15 -1.99 9.23 -6.99
CA GLY A 15 -2.17 8.36 -8.14
C GLY A 15 -1.81 6.91 -7.82
N GLU A 16 -0.70 6.68 -7.11
CA GLU A 16 -0.31 5.35 -6.61
C GLU A 16 -1.39 4.74 -5.72
N PHE A 17 -1.91 5.48 -4.74
CA PHE A 17 -3.04 5.03 -3.91
C PHE A 17 -4.29 4.71 -4.74
N LEU A 18 -4.70 5.63 -5.63
CA LEU A 18 -5.89 5.44 -6.48
C LEU A 18 -5.75 4.24 -7.42
N SER A 19 -4.54 3.91 -7.85
CA SER A 19 -4.30 2.70 -8.65
C SER A 19 -4.68 1.42 -7.89
N VAL A 20 -4.43 1.38 -6.58
CA VAL A 20 -4.80 0.25 -5.70
C VAL A 20 -6.32 0.21 -5.51
N VAL A 21 -6.94 1.37 -5.24
CA VAL A 21 -8.41 1.50 -5.12
C VAL A 21 -9.09 0.99 -6.39
N HIS A 22 -8.61 1.40 -7.57
CA HIS A 22 -9.23 1.02 -8.84
C HIS A 22 -8.84 -0.40 -9.32
N ALA A 23 -7.87 -1.05 -8.69
CA ALA A 23 -7.60 -2.48 -8.90
C ALA A 23 -8.59 -3.38 -8.14
N GLU A 24 -9.29 -2.86 -7.12
CA GLU A 24 -10.23 -3.58 -6.28
C GLU A 24 -11.26 -4.43 -7.05
N PRO A 25 -11.93 -3.94 -8.13
CA PRO A 25 -12.95 -4.73 -8.83
C PRO A 25 -12.41 -6.04 -9.42
N VAL A 26 -11.14 -6.06 -9.83
CA VAL A 26 -10.49 -7.29 -10.36
C VAL A 26 -10.21 -8.28 -9.24
N TYR A 27 -9.79 -7.80 -8.06
CA TYR A 27 -9.60 -8.67 -6.89
C TYR A 27 -10.92 -9.27 -6.41
N GLN A 28 -11.98 -8.45 -6.36
CA GLN A 28 -13.33 -8.93 -6.05
C GLN A 28 -13.83 -9.98 -7.07
N LEU A 29 -13.57 -9.76 -8.36
CA LEU A 29 -13.88 -10.74 -9.41
C LEU A 29 -13.18 -12.10 -9.19
N LEU A 30 -11.96 -12.08 -8.66
CA LEU A 30 -11.16 -13.27 -8.34
C LEU A 30 -11.54 -13.92 -7.00
N GLY A 31 -12.53 -13.38 -6.29
CA GLY A 31 -13.02 -13.93 -5.02
C GLY A 31 -12.28 -13.43 -3.78
N GLU A 32 -11.39 -12.44 -3.93
CA GLU A 32 -10.69 -11.81 -2.81
C GLU A 32 -11.53 -10.71 -2.16
N SER A 33 -11.26 -10.42 -0.89
CA SER A 33 -11.72 -9.19 -0.27
C SER A 33 -11.12 -7.99 -1.01
N GLY A 34 -11.98 -7.04 -1.38
CA GLY A 34 -11.55 -5.79 -1.99
C GLY A 34 -10.70 -4.93 -1.05
N PHE A 35 -10.13 -3.84 -1.58
CA PHE A 35 -9.29 -2.92 -0.81
C PHE A 35 -10.09 -2.12 0.23
N GLY A 36 -11.34 -1.75 -0.08
CA GLY A 36 -12.27 -1.09 0.84
C GLY A 36 -11.90 0.34 1.27
N ALA A 37 -10.67 0.80 1.07
CA ALA A 37 -10.25 2.15 1.43
C ALA A 37 -10.65 3.16 0.34
N THR A 38 -11.34 4.22 0.74
CA THR A 38 -11.73 5.33 -0.16
C THR A 38 -10.86 6.58 0.01
N GLU A 39 -10.03 6.61 1.05
CA GLU A 39 -9.12 7.70 1.40
C GLU A 39 -7.73 7.15 1.71
N MET A 40 -6.70 7.96 1.45
CA MET A 40 -5.33 7.58 1.77
C MET A 40 -5.20 7.37 3.29
N PRO A 41 -4.45 6.35 3.72
CA PRO A 41 -4.21 6.15 5.15
C PRO A 41 -3.39 7.31 5.73
N GLU A 42 -3.41 7.40 7.06
CA GLU A 42 -2.47 8.25 7.77
C GLU A 42 -1.02 7.86 7.46
N VAL A 43 -0.13 8.85 7.46
CA VAL A 43 1.29 8.63 7.18
C VAL A 43 1.88 7.68 8.21
N ASP A 44 2.71 6.74 7.74
CA ASP A 44 3.33 5.69 8.53
C ASP A 44 2.33 4.69 9.17
N HIS A 45 1.08 4.62 8.66
CA HIS A 45 0.04 3.66 9.08
C HIS A 45 -0.43 2.79 7.90
N PRO A 46 0.30 1.70 7.57
CA PRO A 46 0.01 0.87 6.40
C PRO A 46 -1.36 0.17 6.44
N ILE A 47 -2.00 0.07 5.28
CA ILE A 47 -3.11 -0.85 5.04
C ILE A 47 -2.52 -2.19 4.56
N MET A 48 -2.91 -3.28 5.21
CA MET A 48 -2.24 -4.58 5.10
C MET A 48 -3.17 -5.72 4.68
N ASP A 49 -4.20 -5.51 3.86
CA ASP A 49 -5.14 -6.57 3.44
C ASP A 49 -4.67 -7.31 2.17
N THR A 50 -5.55 -7.95 1.37
CA THR A 50 -5.14 -8.59 0.11
C THR A 50 -4.46 -7.58 -0.83
N LEU A 51 -5.04 -6.39 -0.89
CA LEU A 51 -4.42 -5.21 -1.45
C LEU A 51 -3.84 -4.38 -0.29
N GLY A 52 -2.55 -4.07 -0.37
CA GLY A 52 -1.85 -3.27 0.64
C GLY A 52 -1.25 -2.00 0.06
N TYR A 53 -1.29 -0.94 0.86
CA TYR A 53 -0.75 0.38 0.54
C TYR A 53 -0.17 1.03 1.79
N HIS A 54 0.94 1.75 1.66
CA HIS A 54 1.35 2.73 2.66
C HIS A 54 1.92 4.00 2.01
N ILE A 55 1.85 5.09 2.78
CA ILE A 55 2.63 6.29 2.53
C ILE A 55 3.47 6.59 3.77
N ARG A 56 4.78 6.73 3.62
CA ARG A 56 5.69 6.99 4.73
C ARG A 56 6.22 8.41 4.75
N THR A 57 6.68 8.85 5.92
CA THR A 57 7.34 10.14 6.09
C THR A 57 8.64 10.22 5.25
N GLY A 58 8.95 11.42 4.73
CA GLY A 58 10.18 11.72 3.98
C GLY A 58 10.03 11.59 2.46
N GLY A 59 11.15 11.51 1.74
CA GLY A 59 11.20 11.52 0.27
C GLY A 59 11.58 10.20 -0.38
N HIS A 60 11.83 10.27 -1.69
CA HIS A 60 12.13 9.14 -2.58
C HIS A 60 13.32 8.32 -2.07
N ASN A 61 13.04 7.12 -1.56
CA ASN A 61 14.04 6.14 -1.09
C ASN A 61 13.33 4.81 -0.75
N VAL A 62 14.12 3.77 -0.44
CA VAL A 62 13.67 2.61 0.33
C VAL A 62 14.39 2.60 1.68
N THR A 63 13.63 2.50 2.75
CA THR A 63 14.08 2.67 4.14
C THR A 63 13.75 1.42 4.97
N ASP A 64 14.23 1.39 6.21
CA ASP A 64 13.90 0.30 7.15
C ASP A 64 12.39 0.21 7.43
N PHE A 65 11.66 1.33 7.40
CA PHE A 65 10.20 1.34 7.52
C PHE A 65 9.55 0.56 6.38
N ASP A 66 9.98 0.83 5.15
CA ASP A 66 9.46 0.16 3.95
C ASP A 66 9.73 -1.35 4.02
N TRP A 67 10.97 -1.73 4.33
CA TRP A 67 11.35 -3.14 4.49
C TRP A 67 10.54 -3.84 5.57
N LYS A 68 10.33 -3.19 6.72
CA LYS A 68 9.48 -3.75 7.77
C LYS A 68 8.05 -3.96 7.25
N ALA A 69 7.47 -2.98 6.58
CA ALA A 69 6.12 -3.09 6.03
C ALA A 69 6.01 -4.21 4.97
N TYR A 70 7.02 -4.36 4.10
CA TYR A 70 7.06 -5.45 3.12
C TYR A 70 7.15 -6.82 3.76
N LEU A 71 7.99 -6.97 4.80
CA LEU A 71 8.15 -8.24 5.51
C LEU A 71 6.89 -8.58 6.31
N ASP A 72 6.30 -7.61 7.02
CA ASP A 72 5.04 -7.82 7.76
C ASP A 72 3.90 -8.23 6.80
N PHE A 73 3.84 -7.63 5.60
CA PHE A 73 2.89 -8.02 4.56
C PHE A 73 3.16 -9.43 4.03
N ALA A 74 4.44 -9.75 3.78
CA ALA A 74 4.82 -11.08 3.33
C ALA A 74 4.48 -12.16 4.36
N ASP A 75 4.68 -11.89 5.66
CA ASP A 75 4.30 -12.80 6.74
C ASP A 75 2.79 -13.03 6.77
N LYS A 76 1.96 -11.99 6.57
CA LYS A 76 0.49 -12.13 6.52
C LYS A 76 0.02 -13.04 5.37
N HIS A 77 0.68 -12.99 4.22
CA HIS A 77 0.22 -13.66 2.98
C HIS A 77 0.95 -14.95 2.64
N PHE A 78 2.18 -15.11 3.11
CA PHE A 78 3.06 -16.24 2.79
C PHE A 78 3.70 -16.89 4.03
N GLY A 79 3.56 -16.28 5.21
CA GLY A 79 3.99 -16.86 6.47
C GLY A 79 3.24 -18.17 6.71
N ARG A 80 3.96 -19.28 6.57
CA ARG A 80 3.56 -20.60 7.00
C ARG A 80 4.14 -20.89 8.37
#